data_AF-A0A812CY58-F1
#
_entry.id   AF-A0A812CY58-F1
#
_cell.length_a   1.000
_cell.length_b   1.000
_cell.length_c   1.000
_cell.angle_alpha   90.00
_cell.angle_beta   90.00
_cell.angle_gamma   90.00
#
_symmetry.space_group_name_H-M   'P 1'
#
loop_
_entity.id
_entity.type
_entity.pdbx_description
1 polymer ?
#
loop_
_entity_poly.entity_id
_entity_poly.type
_entity_poly.pdbx_seq_one_letter_code
_entity_poly.pdbx_strand_id
1 'polypeptide(L)'
;MPDNLKEFLTDNRKLSAEGDSTWKKYREDILDCIDYILSTLPEVTEGRPEKVSNELWLNFQKVLKSFHNDKKNQLEDFNSLIVIDDNMYYRGMRYDIYQMARKHGCGFCQIYLKINVKDAIARNQNRLSPIPDQVIETMASKLQPPCLDAKTWEMHSLSIESDALQDLNAIFALVQTAQEHPAPPFQDYTDLREMQAKNRRQCSASCIHQVDQILRRLVSEKMASINANIGAVEKKKAACNVREIRMKILSDLKSGELVIPADVENVQDACRNSSSHLYVWLDGIFKSYG
;
A
#
# COMPACT_ATOMS: atom_id res chain seq x y z
N MET A 1 28.02 -7.95 11.55
CA MET A 1 26.84 -7.15 11.14
C MET A 1 27.20 -5.70 11.42
N PRO A 2 27.19 -4.81 10.41
CA PRO A 2 27.64 -3.44 10.59
C PRO A 2 26.66 -2.67 11.50
N ASP A 3 27.20 -1.78 12.34
CA ASP A 3 26.49 -1.19 13.47
C ASP A 3 25.30 -0.29 13.06
N ASN A 4 25.36 0.26 11.85
CA ASN A 4 24.27 1.00 11.22
C ASN A 4 22.98 0.17 11.01
N LEU A 5 23.09 -1.16 10.89
CA LEU A 5 21.94 -2.04 10.72
C LEU A 5 21.28 -2.40 12.06
N LYS A 6 22.02 -2.33 13.17
CA LYS A 6 21.49 -2.63 14.51
C LYS A 6 20.63 -1.49 15.05
N GLU A 7 21.04 -0.25 14.80
CA GLU A 7 20.33 0.96 15.23
C GLU A 7 18.96 1.11 14.55
N PHE A 8 18.88 0.78 13.26
CA PHE A 8 17.63 0.81 12.48
C PHE A 8 16.57 -0.18 12.98
N LEU A 9 16.97 -1.31 13.55
CA LEU A 9 16.07 -2.37 13.98
C LEU A 9 15.49 -2.15 15.39
N THR A 10 16.10 -1.28 16.21
CA THR A 10 15.72 -1.09 17.61
C THR A 10 14.57 -0.10 17.84
N ASP A 11 14.25 0.76 16.87
CA ASP A 11 13.35 1.91 17.11
C ASP A 11 11.84 1.64 16.85
N ASN A 12 11.49 0.48 16.27
CA ASN A 12 10.11 0.18 15.86
C ASN A 12 9.20 -0.44 16.95
N ARG A 13 9.35 -0.02 18.22
CA ARG A 13 8.65 -0.65 19.38
C ARG A 13 7.30 -0.05 19.79
N LYS A 14 6.72 0.89 19.06
CA LYS A 14 5.42 1.48 19.45
C LYS A 14 4.50 1.74 18.26
N LEU A 15 3.87 0.71 17.73
CA LEU A 15 2.75 0.89 16.78
C LEU A 15 1.62 -0.09 17.09
N SER A 16 0.74 0.32 18.01
CA SER A 16 -0.58 -0.30 18.20
C SER A 16 -1.67 0.73 17.93
N ALA A 17 -2.64 0.37 17.08
CA ALA A 17 -3.84 1.12 16.65
C ALA A 17 -3.63 2.44 15.85
N GLU A 18 -2.56 3.20 16.07
CA GLU A 18 -2.10 4.29 15.17
C GLU A 18 -1.13 3.79 14.08
N GLY A 19 -0.77 2.50 14.13
CA GLY A 19 0.22 1.85 13.27
C GLY A 19 -0.15 1.76 11.80
N ASP A 20 -1.44 1.60 11.48
CA ASP A 20 -1.85 1.30 10.11
C ASP A 20 -1.67 2.48 9.15
N SER A 21 -1.79 3.72 9.61
CA SER A 21 -1.56 4.89 8.76
C SER A 21 -0.08 5.22 8.62
N THR A 22 0.74 4.94 9.64
CA THR A 22 2.16 5.30 9.65
C THR A 22 2.98 4.37 8.76
N TRP A 23 2.80 3.05 8.84
CA TRP A 23 3.54 2.14 7.95
C TRP A 23 3.10 2.27 6.49
N LYS A 24 1.80 2.52 6.23
CA LYS A 24 1.28 2.75 4.88
C LYS A 24 1.91 3.99 4.27
N LYS A 25 1.88 5.11 5.00
CA LYS A 25 2.49 6.36 4.57
C LYS A 25 3.99 6.21 4.36
N TYR A 26 4.67 5.51 5.26
CA TYR A 26 6.10 5.26 5.13
C TYR A 26 6.43 4.44 3.87
N ARG A 27 5.62 3.43 3.55
CA ARG A 27 5.75 2.69 2.28
C ARG A 27 5.50 3.61 1.08
N GLU A 28 4.44 4.41 1.10
CA GLU A 28 4.16 5.37 0.03
C GLU A 28 5.35 6.32 -0.19
N ASP A 29 5.96 6.81 0.89
CA ASP A 29 7.14 7.67 0.81
C ASP A 29 8.35 6.94 0.21
N ILE A 30 8.54 5.65 0.53
CA ILE A 30 9.57 4.81 -0.12
C ILE A 30 9.30 4.69 -1.62
N LEU A 31 8.04 4.47 -2.02
CA LEU A 31 7.69 4.36 -3.44
C LEU A 31 7.88 5.69 -4.18
N ASP A 32 7.54 6.82 -3.55
CA ASP A 32 7.79 8.16 -4.11
C ASP A 32 9.30 8.41 -4.29
N CYS A 33 10.14 7.94 -3.36
CA CYS A 33 11.59 7.98 -3.53
C CYS A 33 12.05 7.13 -4.71
N ILE A 34 11.58 5.89 -4.84
CA ILE A 34 11.97 4.99 -5.94
C ILE A 34 11.52 5.57 -7.29
N ASP A 35 10.29 6.08 -7.37
CA ASP A 35 9.76 6.73 -8.56
C ASP A 35 10.62 7.92 -8.99
N TYR A 36 11.06 8.73 -8.02
CA TYR A 36 11.97 9.84 -8.28
C TYR A 36 13.35 9.36 -8.78
N ILE A 37 13.92 8.33 -8.17
CA ILE A 37 15.20 7.74 -8.62
C ILE A 37 15.06 7.26 -10.07
N LEU A 38 14.02 6.50 -10.39
CA LEU A 38 13.78 6.01 -11.75
C LEU A 38 13.59 7.14 -12.76
N SER A 39 12.92 8.24 -12.37
CA SER A 39 12.72 9.40 -13.24
C SER A 39 13.97 10.23 -13.54
N THR A 40 14.97 10.14 -12.66
CA THR A 40 16.20 10.93 -12.76
C THR A 40 17.37 10.12 -13.29
N LEU A 41 17.28 8.79 -13.28
CA LEU A 41 18.27 7.95 -13.93
C LEU A 41 18.28 8.21 -15.45
N PRO A 42 19.47 8.29 -16.08
CA PRO A 42 20.79 8.00 -15.49
C PRO A 42 21.51 9.26 -14.97
N GLU A 43 20.95 10.45 -15.14
CA GLU A 43 21.62 11.74 -14.89
C GLU A 43 21.60 12.16 -13.41
N VAL A 44 20.73 11.52 -12.61
CA VAL A 44 20.47 11.67 -11.17
C VAL A 44 20.59 13.13 -10.70
N THR A 45 19.48 13.85 -10.71
CA THR A 45 19.46 15.27 -10.32
C THR A 45 19.41 15.46 -8.81
N GLU A 46 19.90 16.60 -8.34
CA GLU A 46 19.71 17.04 -6.96
C GLU A 46 18.26 17.51 -6.78
N GLY A 47 17.52 16.87 -5.86
CA GLY A 47 16.17 17.23 -5.51
C GLY A 47 15.63 16.34 -4.40
N ARG A 48 14.32 16.40 -4.16
CA ARG A 48 13.59 15.56 -3.19
C ARG A 48 12.11 15.56 -3.56
N PRO A 49 11.40 14.43 -3.50
CA PRO A 49 9.93 14.43 -3.63
C PRO A 49 9.27 15.29 -2.54
N GLU A 50 8.30 16.13 -2.91
CA GLU A 50 7.69 17.11 -1.99
C GLU A 50 7.10 16.49 -0.71
N LYS A 51 6.54 15.27 -0.84
CA LYS A 51 5.76 14.60 0.22
C LYS A 51 6.60 13.72 1.16
N VAL A 52 7.85 13.45 0.81
CA VAL A 52 8.75 12.53 1.55
C VAL A 52 9.45 13.28 2.67
N SER A 53 9.61 12.69 3.86
CA SER A 53 10.34 13.35 4.95
C SER A 53 11.83 13.59 4.65
N ASN A 54 12.44 14.64 5.23
CA ASN A 54 13.87 14.91 5.05
C ASN A 54 14.74 13.75 5.55
N GLU A 55 14.36 13.12 6.66
CA GLU A 55 15.10 12.00 7.24
C GLU A 55 15.14 10.78 6.31
N LEU A 56 13.99 10.38 5.76
CA LEU A 56 13.93 9.28 4.80
C LEU A 56 14.71 9.62 3.54
N TRP A 57 14.58 10.86 3.05
CA TRP A 57 15.32 11.32 1.88
C TRP A 57 16.83 11.25 2.06
N LEU A 58 17.36 11.64 3.22
CA LEU A 58 18.79 11.54 3.52
C LEU A 58 19.33 10.11 3.38
N ASN A 59 18.51 9.10 3.68
CA ASN A 59 18.89 7.70 3.48
C ASN A 59 18.92 7.34 1.98
N PHE A 60 17.93 7.80 1.21
CA PHE A 60 17.90 7.60 -0.25
C PHE A 60 19.01 8.37 -0.98
N GLN A 61 19.42 9.55 -0.50
CA GLN A 61 20.54 10.29 -1.07
C GLN A 61 21.87 9.52 -0.96
N LYS A 62 22.05 8.71 0.09
CA LYS A 62 23.24 7.83 0.21
C LYS A 62 23.25 6.79 -0.91
N VAL A 63 22.09 6.19 -1.20
CA VAL A 63 21.91 5.23 -2.29
C VAL A 63 22.18 5.90 -3.64
N LEU A 64 21.61 7.08 -3.89
CA LEU A 64 21.84 7.85 -5.11
C LEU A 64 23.33 8.21 -5.32
N LYS A 65 24.04 8.60 -4.27
CA LYS A 65 25.48 8.89 -4.34
C LYS A 65 26.31 7.65 -4.70
N SER A 66 25.93 6.47 -4.20
CA SER A 66 26.55 5.21 -4.61
C SER A 66 26.39 4.99 -6.11
N PHE A 67 25.16 5.12 -6.63
CA PHE A 67 24.88 4.96 -8.05
C PHE A 67 25.67 5.94 -8.94
N HIS A 68 25.82 7.20 -8.52
CA HIS A 68 26.65 8.18 -9.25
C HIS A 68 28.11 7.76 -9.33
N ASN A 69 28.67 7.30 -8.22
CA ASN A 69 30.07 6.86 -8.17
C ASN A 69 30.28 5.66 -9.10
N ASP A 70 29.35 4.69 -9.09
CA ASP A 70 29.43 3.51 -9.93
C ASP A 70 29.29 3.87 -11.42
N LYS A 71 28.36 4.75 -11.78
CA LYS A 71 28.20 5.24 -13.16
C LYS A 71 29.45 5.96 -13.66
N LYS A 72 30.04 6.86 -12.85
CA LYS A 72 31.24 7.61 -13.23
C LYS A 72 32.43 6.68 -13.54
N ASN A 73 32.43 5.48 -12.95
CA ASN A 73 33.47 4.49 -13.10
C ASN A 73 33.20 3.47 -14.22
N GLN A 74 32.03 3.48 -14.87
CA GLN A 74 31.65 2.54 -15.94
C GLN A 74 31.57 3.24 -17.30
N LEU A 75 32.14 2.61 -18.34
CA LEU A 75 32.39 3.23 -19.65
C LEU A 75 31.37 2.91 -20.74
N GLU A 76 30.46 1.95 -20.58
CA GLU A 76 29.25 1.75 -21.39
C GLU A 76 28.45 0.56 -20.80
N ASP A 77 27.11 0.59 -20.91
CA ASP A 77 26.11 -0.35 -20.36
C ASP A 77 25.90 -0.38 -18.82
N PHE A 78 25.31 0.70 -18.30
CA PHE A 78 24.87 0.76 -16.90
C PHE A 78 23.47 0.13 -16.74
N ASN A 79 23.42 -1.08 -16.17
CA ASN A 79 22.17 -1.75 -15.81
C ASN A 79 21.92 -1.64 -14.29
N SER A 80 20.81 -0.98 -13.92
CA SER A 80 20.39 -0.84 -12.51
C SER A 80 19.36 -1.90 -12.15
N LEU A 81 19.60 -2.61 -11.04
CA LEU A 81 18.61 -3.48 -10.41
C LEU A 81 18.16 -2.86 -9.08
N ILE A 82 16.85 -2.63 -8.96
CA ILE A 82 16.22 -2.20 -7.69
C ILE A 82 15.53 -3.40 -7.08
N VAL A 83 15.95 -3.81 -5.88
CA VAL A 83 15.33 -4.88 -5.11
C VAL A 83 14.46 -4.25 -4.03
N ILE A 84 13.17 -4.60 -4.01
CA ILE A 84 12.22 -4.15 -3.00
C ILE A 84 11.92 -5.34 -2.09
N ASP A 85 12.44 -5.28 -0.87
CA ASP A 85 12.21 -6.28 0.17
C ASP A 85 11.03 -5.84 1.07
N ASP A 86 9.85 -6.37 0.78
CA ASP A 86 8.63 -6.19 1.57
C ASP A 86 7.80 -7.49 1.51
N ASN A 87 6.90 -7.69 2.48
CA ASN A 87 5.99 -8.82 2.52
C ASN A 87 5.02 -8.86 1.32
N MET A 88 4.80 -7.71 0.67
CA MET A 88 3.93 -7.58 -0.51
C MET A 88 2.58 -8.30 -0.35
N TYR A 89 1.98 -8.06 0.83
CA TYR A 89 0.90 -8.84 1.40
C TYR A 89 -0.37 -8.88 0.53
N TYR A 90 -0.72 -7.74 -0.05
CA TYR A 90 -1.84 -7.62 -0.99
C TYR A 90 -1.31 -7.51 -2.41
N ARG A 91 -2.05 -8.08 -3.36
CA ARG A 91 -1.74 -7.99 -4.79
C ARG A 91 -1.66 -6.53 -5.27
N GLY A 92 -2.49 -5.65 -4.70
CA GLY A 92 -2.47 -4.22 -5.00
C GLY A 92 -1.10 -3.58 -4.78
N MET A 93 -0.36 -4.02 -3.75
CA MET A 93 0.99 -3.51 -3.46
C MET A 93 1.97 -3.82 -4.58
N ARG A 94 1.92 -5.06 -5.12
CA ARG A 94 2.76 -5.48 -6.25
C ARG A 94 2.36 -4.81 -7.54
N TYR A 95 1.06 -4.59 -7.74
CA TYR A 95 0.56 -3.87 -8.90
C TYR A 95 1.04 -2.41 -8.92
N ASP A 96 1.19 -1.76 -7.77
CA ASP A 96 1.73 -0.39 -7.72
C ASP A 96 3.19 -0.35 -8.22
N ILE A 97 4.01 -1.37 -7.90
CA ILE A 97 5.37 -1.52 -8.43
C ILE A 97 5.35 -1.80 -9.93
N TYR A 98 4.47 -2.70 -10.38
CA TYR A 98 4.31 -2.99 -11.81
C TYR A 98 3.93 -1.72 -12.60
N GLN A 99 3.01 -0.91 -12.09
CA GLN A 99 2.60 0.35 -12.73
C GLN A 99 3.75 1.36 -12.76
N MET A 100 4.59 1.40 -11.72
CA MET A 100 5.81 2.20 -11.72
C MET A 100 6.82 1.71 -12.77
N ALA A 101 6.99 0.40 -12.91
CA ALA A 101 7.83 -0.18 -13.96
C ALA A 101 7.32 0.19 -15.36
N ARG A 102 6.00 0.12 -15.60
CA ARG A 102 5.39 0.59 -16.87
C ARG A 102 5.65 2.07 -17.13
N LYS A 103 5.52 2.91 -16.10
CA LYS A 103 5.74 4.37 -16.20
C LYS A 103 7.16 4.70 -16.68
N HIS A 104 8.15 3.95 -16.22
CA HIS A 104 9.57 4.19 -16.53
C HIS A 104 10.15 3.23 -17.58
N GLY A 105 9.32 2.38 -18.19
CA GLY A 105 9.78 1.40 -19.17
C GLY A 105 10.76 0.37 -18.60
N CYS A 106 10.62 0.01 -17.32
CA CYS A 106 11.48 -0.96 -16.64
C CYS A 106 10.94 -2.39 -16.77
N GLY A 107 11.85 -3.36 -16.70
CA GLY A 107 11.50 -4.75 -16.41
C GLY A 107 10.89 -4.90 -15.02
N PHE A 108 9.92 -5.80 -14.89
CA PHE A 108 9.31 -6.15 -13.60
C PHE A 108 9.31 -7.67 -13.43
N CYS A 109 9.80 -8.14 -12.28
CA CYS A 109 9.66 -9.52 -11.85
C CYS A 109 9.44 -9.59 -10.34
N GLN A 110 8.98 -10.73 -9.87
CA GLN A 110 8.75 -10.97 -8.45
C GLN A 110 9.19 -12.36 -8.02
N ILE A 111 9.79 -12.43 -6.84
CA ILE A 111 10.23 -13.67 -6.21
C ILE A 111 9.31 -13.91 -5.01
N TYR A 112 8.57 -15.00 -5.03
CA TYR A 112 7.71 -15.42 -3.93
C TYR A 112 8.41 -16.46 -3.07
N LEU A 113 8.89 -16.03 -1.91
CA LEU A 113 9.50 -16.91 -0.91
C LEU A 113 8.41 -17.62 -0.11
N LYS A 114 8.10 -18.84 -0.53
CA LYS A 114 7.07 -19.66 0.08
C LYS A 114 7.63 -20.42 1.28
N ILE A 115 6.90 -20.40 2.37
CA ILE A 115 7.22 -21.11 3.60
C ILE A 115 5.93 -21.61 4.23
N ASN A 116 5.97 -22.78 4.88
CA ASN A 116 4.83 -23.24 5.65
C ASN A 116 4.72 -22.47 6.98
N VAL A 117 3.51 -22.37 7.52
CA VAL A 117 3.23 -21.56 8.71
C VAL A 117 3.98 -22.05 9.94
N LYS A 118 4.14 -23.37 10.09
CA LYS A 118 4.85 -23.97 11.23
C LYS A 118 6.32 -23.56 11.26
N ASP A 119 6.98 -23.60 10.11
CA ASP A 119 8.39 -23.23 9.98
C ASP A 119 8.57 -21.72 10.11
N ALA A 120 7.63 -20.92 9.59
CA ALA A 120 7.64 -19.47 9.80
C ALA A 120 7.54 -19.10 11.28
N ILE A 121 6.67 -19.77 12.05
CA ILE A 121 6.55 -19.61 13.50
C ILE A 121 7.85 -20.03 14.20
N ALA A 122 8.41 -21.20 13.85
CA ALA A 122 9.66 -21.67 14.44
C ALA A 122 10.83 -20.69 14.17
N ARG A 123 10.94 -20.13 12.97
CA ARG A 123 11.94 -19.11 12.63
C ARG A 123 11.67 -17.78 13.36
N ASN A 124 10.40 -17.39 13.48
CA ASN A 124 10.02 -16.18 14.20
C ASN A 124 10.46 -16.19 15.66
N GLN A 125 10.34 -17.33 16.35
CA GLN A 125 10.79 -17.49 17.75
C GLN A 125 12.28 -17.25 17.95
N ASN A 126 13.09 -17.38 16.90
CA ASN A 126 14.54 -17.15 16.93
C ASN A 126 14.93 -15.70 16.58
N ARG A 127 13.97 -14.81 16.29
CA ARG A 127 14.26 -13.40 15.95
C ARG A 127 14.56 -12.60 17.21
N LEU A 128 15.36 -11.52 17.07
CA LEU A 128 15.62 -10.56 18.15
C LEU A 128 14.34 -9.90 18.70
N SER A 129 13.31 -9.75 17.85
CA SER A 129 12.01 -9.20 18.22
C SER A 129 10.92 -10.04 17.55
N PRO A 130 10.50 -11.16 18.16
CA PRO A 130 9.45 -12.02 17.62
C PRO A 130 8.10 -11.29 17.64
N ILE A 131 7.25 -11.60 16.68
CA ILE A 131 5.83 -11.20 16.70
C ILE A 131 4.95 -12.33 17.23
N PRO A 132 3.71 -12.07 17.70
CA PRO A 132 2.82 -13.14 18.15
C PRO A 132 2.50 -14.13 17.03
N ASP A 133 2.45 -15.42 17.36
CA ASP A 133 2.19 -16.49 16.38
C ASP A 133 0.85 -16.29 15.66
N GLN A 134 -0.17 -15.78 16.35
CA GLN A 134 -1.48 -15.49 15.75
C GLN A 134 -1.39 -14.44 14.63
N VAL A 135 -0.42 -13.53 14.69
CA VAL A 135 -0.18 -12.55 13.61
C VAL A 135 0.32 -13.26 12.37
N ILE A 136 1.25 -14.22 12.51
CA ILE A 136 1.78 -15.01 11.39
C ILE A 136 0.68 -15.87 10.78
N GLU A 137 -0.11 -16.56 11.60
CA GLU A 137 -1.25 -17.37 11.15
C GLU A 137 -2.28 -16.50 10.40
N THR A 138 -2.63 -15.34 10.97
CA THR A 138 -3.54 -14.39 10.33
C THR A 138 -2.97 -13.91 9.01
N MET A 139 -1.69 -13.55 8.97
CA MET A 139 -1.02 -13.11 7.75
C MET A 139 -1.05 -14.20 6.68
N ALA A 140 -0.67 -15.43 7.02
CA ALA A 140 -0.69 -16.54 6.09
C ALA A 140 -2.09 -16.80 5.51
N SER A 141 -3.16 -16.61 6.32
CA SER A 141 -4.54 -16.83 5.87
C SER A 141 -5.07 -15.80 4.88
N LYS A 142 -4.56 -14.55 4.87
CA LYS A 142 -5.04 -13.50 3.94
C LYS A 142 -3.99 -13.01 2.95
N LEU A 143 -2.77 -13.54 3.01
CA LEU A 143 -1.72 -13.30 2.00
C LEU A 143 -2.25 -13.65 0.61
N GLN A 144 -2.08 -12.75 -0.34
CA GLN A 144 -2.49 -12.97 -1.73
C GLN A 144 -1.26 -13.37 -2.56
N PRO A 145 -0.96 -14.66 -2.75
CA PRO A 145 0.21 -15.09 -3.51
C PRO A 145 0.11 -14.62 -4.98
N PRO A 146 1.26 -14.50 -5.68
CA PRO A 146 1.29 -14.36 -7.13
C PRO A 146 0.44 -15.42 -7.83
N CYS A 147 -0.30 -15.01 -8.86
CA CYS A 147 -1.14 -15.92 -9.62
C CYS A 147 -0.96 -15.69 -11.13
N LEU A 148 -0.11 -16.53 -11.73
CA LEU A 148 0.25 -16.49 -13.16
C LEU A 148 -0.98 -16.60 -14.06
N ASP A 149 -1.92 -17.49 -13.73
CA ASP A 149 -3.08 -17.80 -14.57
C ASP A 149 -4.16 -16.71 -14.56
N ALA A 150 -4.22 -15.91 -13.49
CA ALA A 150 -5.28 -14.92 -13.32
C ALA A 150 -4.90 -13.53 -13.84
N LYS A 151 -3.59 -13.23 -13.94
CA LYS A 151 -3.08 -11.88 -14.20
C LYS A 151 -1.80 -11.93 -15.02
N THR A 152 -1.92 -11.53 -16.28
CA THR A 152 -0.80 -11.45 -17.23
C THR A 152 0.35 -10.55 -16.75
N TRP A 153 0.08 -9.52 -15.94
CA TRP A 153 1.14 -8.66 -15.39
C TRP A 153 1.99 -9.32 -14.28
N GLU A 154 1.54 -10.43 -13.70
CA GLU A 154 2.35 -11.24 -12.77
C GLU A 154 3.17 -12.32 -13.49
N MET A 155 3.23 -12.33 -14.83
CA MET A 155 3.84 -13.42 -15.62
C MET A 155 5.31 -13.72 -15.27
N HIS A 156 6.08 -12.71 -14.85
CA HIS A 156 7.47 -12.88 -14.42
C HIS A 156 7.54 -13.13 -12.90
N SER A 157 6.90 -14.22 -12.46
CA SER A 157 6.94 -14.67 -11.06
C SER A 157 7.69 -15.98 -10.90
N LEU A 158 8.57 -16.05 -9.90
CA LEU A 158 9.20 -17.30 -9.47
C LEU A 158 8.83 -17.60 -8.01
N SER A 159 8.23 -18.76 -7.77
CA SER A 159 7.95 -19.23 -6.40
C SER A 159 9.08 -20.14 -5.94
N ILE A 160 9.66 -19.85 -4.78
CA ILE A 160 10.76 -20.63 -4.22
C ILE A 160 10.40 -21.07 -2.81
N GLU A 161 10.49 -22.37 -2.54
CA GLU A 161 10.32 -22.92 -1.20
C GLU A 161 11.54 -22.57 -0.34
N SER A 162 11.31 -22.11 0.89
CA SER A 162 12.35 -21.48 1.72
C SER A 162 13.49 -22.40 2.18
N ASP A 163 13.35 -23.71 1.98
CA ASP A 163 14.29 -24.72 2.49
C ASP A 163 15.19 -25.30 1.39
N ALA A 164 14.95 -24.91 0.13
CA ALA A 164 15.79 -25.33 -0.98
C ALA A 164 17.10 -24.55 -0.97
N LEU A 165 18.25 -25.23 -1.10
CA LEU A 165 19.50 -24.62 -1.56
C LEU A 165 19.21 -24.02 -2.93
N GLN A 166 19.03 -22.70 -2.99
CA GLN A 166 18.45 -22.07 -4.17
C GLN A 166 19.48 -21.97 -5.29
N ASP A 167 19.04 -22.36 -6.48
CA ASP A 167 19.76 -22.07 -7.71
C ASP A 167 19.60 -20.58 -8.03
N LEU A 168 20.57 -19.76 -7.59
CA LEU A 168 20.64 -18.34 -7.92
C LEU A 168 20.55 -18.11 -9.44
N ASN A 169 20.91 -19.10 -10.28
CA ASN A 169 20.79 -18.98 -11.73
C ASN A 169 19.34 -18.81 -12.17
N ALA A 170 18.36 -19.45 -11.52
CA ALA A 170 16.95 -19.28 -11.85
C ALA A 170 16.45 -17.86 -11.56
N ILE A 171 16.94 -17.26 -10.47
CA ILE A 171 16.65 -15.86 -10.12
C ILE A 171 17.29 -14.92 -11.16
N PHE A 172 18.56 -15.13 -11.50
CA PHE A 172 19.23 -14.29 -12.50
C PHE A 172 18.59 -14.43 -13.89
N ALA A 173 18.18 -15.64 -14.28
CA ALA A 173 17.46 -15.88 -15.53
C ALA A 173 16.10 -15.15 -15.56
N LEU A 174 15.37 -15.13 -14.44
CA LEU A 174 14.13 -14.36 -14.31
C LEU A 174 14.39 -12.86 -14.47
N VAL A 175 15.41 -12.33 -13.79
CA VAL A 175 15.78 -10.91 -13.87
C VAL A 175 16.15 -10.53 -15.31
N GLN A 176 16.96 -11.35 -15.98
CA GLN A 176 17.32 -11.15 -17.38
C GLN A 176 16.08 -11.18 -18.29
N THR A 177 15.20 -12.16 -18.10
CA THR A 177 13.95 -12.25 -18.88
C THR A 177 13.10 -11.00 -18.73
N ALA A 178 12.95 -10.48 -17.50
CA ALA A 178 12.19 -9.26 -17.25
C ALA A 178 12.87 -8.01 -17.82
N GLN A 179 14.20 -7.97 -17.85
CA GLN A 179 14.96 -6.88 -18.48
C GLN A 179 14.76 -6.85 -19.99
N GLU A 180 14.77 -8.02 -20.65
CA GLU A 180 14.53 -8.17 -22.09
C GLU A 180 13.07 -7.91 -22.50
N HIS A 181 12.14 -8.01 -21.55
CA HIS A 181 10.71 -7.78 -21.74
C HIS A 181 10.17 -6.71 -20.78
N PRO A 182 10.50 -5.41 -20.99
CA PRO A 182 10.00 -4.34 -20.14
C PRO A 182 8.48 -4.31 -20.03
N ALA A 183 7.99 -3.82 -18.89
CA ALA A 183 6.56 -3.68 -18.68
C ALA A 183 5.96 -2.74 -19.75
N PRO A 184 4.87 -3.15 -20.43
CA PRO A 184 4.34 -2.41 -21.57
C PRO A 184 3.90 -1.01 -21.12
N PRO A 185 4.17 0.04 -21.91
CA PRO A 185 3.74 1.39 -21.56
C PRO A 185 2.21 1.47 -21.43
N PHE A 186 1.71 2.56 -20.86
CA PHE A 186 0.27 2.81 -20.79
C PHE A 186 -0.29 2.91 -22.22
N GLN A 187 -1.05 1.90 -22.64
CA GLN A 187 -1.56 1.82 -24.01
C GLN A 187 -2.76 2.76 -24.23
N ASP A 188 -3.52 3.10 -23.17
CA ASP A 188 -4.74 3.91 -23.26
C ASP A 188 -4.88 5.01 -22.19
N TYR A 189 -5.71 6.02 -22.50
CA TYR A 189 -6.18 7.05 -21.56
C TYR A 189 -6.87 6.47 -20.31
N THR A 190 -7.44 5.26 -20.40
CA THR A 190 -8.05 4.53 -19.29
C THR A 190 -7.03 4.10 -18.25
N ASP A 191 -5.87 3.57 -18.66
CA ASP A 191 -4.80 3.16 -17.74
C ASP A 191 -4.20 4.37 -17.00
N LEU A 192 -3.99 5.48 -17.72
CA LEU A 192 -3.57 6.75 -17.12
C LEU A 192 -4.64 7.29 -16.17
N ARG A 193 -5.92 7.19 -16.51
CA ARG A 193 -7.03 7.56 -15.62
C ARG A 193 -7.11 6.66 -14.40
N GLU A 194 -6.81 5.37 -14.50
CA GLU A 194 -6.77 4.45 -13.36
C GLU A 194 -5.60 4.73 -12.44
N MET A 195 -4.42 5.05 -12.98
CA MET A 195 -3.27 5.49 -12.19
C MET A 195 -3.57 6.83 -11.50
N GLN A 196 -4.09 7.80 -12.23
CA GLN A 196 -4.53 9.07 -11.65
C GLN A 196 -5.69 8.86 -10.67
N ALA A 197 -6.62 7.93 -10.94
CA ALA A 197 -7.69 7.58 -10.03
C ALA A 197 -7.16 6.86 -8.79
N LYS A 198 -6.09 6.07 -8.87
CA LYS A 198 -5.40 5.53 -7.69
C LYS A 198 -4.71 6.63 -6.88
N ASN A 199 -3.99 7.53 -7.53
CA ASN A 199 -3.42 8.72 -6.89
C ASN A 199 -4.51 9.65 -6.29
N ARG A 200 -5.71 9.66 -6.88
CA ARG A 200 -6.91 10.34 -6.36
C ARG A 200 -7.66 9.52 -5.29
N ARG A 201 -7.63 8.18 -5.34
CA ARG A 201 -8.22 7.23 -4.37
C ARG A 201 -7.35 7.06 -3.13
N GLN A 202 -6.06 7.40 -3.21
CA GLN A 202 -5.32 8.02 -2.11
C GLN A 202 -5.90 9.43 -1.86
N CYS A 203 -7.21 9.45 -1.63
CA CYS A 203 -7.98 10.66 -1.50
C CYS A 203 -7.39 11.38 -0.31
N SER A 204 -6.85 12.58 -0.60
CA SER A 204 -6.16 13.45 0.34
C SER A 204 -6.82 13.39 1.71
N ALA A 205 -6.05 13.49 2.80
CA ALA A 205 -6.58 13.49 4.16
C ALA A 205 -7.88 14.33 4.33
N SER A 206 -8.06 15.37 3.50
CA SER A 206 -9.28 16.15 3.31
C SER A 206 -10.56 15.33 2.98
N CYS A 207 -10.54 14.41 1.99
CA CYS A 207 -11.73 13.66 1.58
C CYS A 207 -12.16 12.63 2.64
N ILE A 208 -11.22 11.84 3.15
CA ILE A 208 -11.51 10.89 4.25
C ILE A 208 -12.01 11.63 5.50
N HIS A 209 -11.48 12.82 5.77
CA HIS A 209 -11.97 13.65 6.85
C HIS A 209 -13.41 14.13 6.62
N GLN A 210 -13.76 14.56 5.40
CA GLN A 210 -15.13 14.93 5.05
C GLN A 210 -16.10 13.76 5.16
N VAL A 211 -15.70 12.57 4.67
CA VAL A 211 -16.49 11.34 4.81
C VAL A 211 -16.73 11.01 6.29
N ASP A 212 -15.68 11.07 7.12
CA ASP A 212 -15.81 10.81 8.56
C ASP A 212 -16.79 11.79 9.21
N GLN A 213 -16.72 13.08 8.89
CA GLN A 213 -17.66 14.10 9.38
C GLN A 213 -19.10 13.80 8.97
N ILE A 214 -19.34 13.46 7.70
CA ILE A 214 -20.67 13.09 7.19
C ILE A 214 -21.21 11.87 7.94
N LEU A 215 -20.40 10.83 8.11
CA LEU A 215 -20.80 9.62 8.84
C LEU A 215 -21.10 9.93 10.32
N ARG A 216 -20.37 10.83 10.99
CA ARG A 216 -20.73 11.25 12.38
C ARG A 216 -22.11 11.90 12.41
N ARG A 217 -22.43 12.71 11.40
CA ARG A 217 -23.72 13.38 11.30
C ARG A 217 -24.85 12.38 11.08
N LEU A 218 -24.69 11.44 10.14
CA LEU A 218 -25.67 10.37 9.88
C LEU A 218 -25.93 9.50 11.11
N VAL A 219 -24.88 9.18 11.88
CA VAL A 219 -25.01 8.50 13.18
C VAL A 219 -25.87 9.32 14.15
N SER A 220 -25.58 10.63 14.29
CA SER A 220 -26.34 11.52 15.18
C SER A 220 -27.81 11.65 14.76
N GLU A 221 -28.08 11.79 13.47
CA GLU A 221 -29.44 11.87 12.91
C GLU A 221 -30.21 10.56 13.13
N LYS A 222 -29.58 9.41 12.85
CA LYS A 222 -30.17 8.09 13.10
C LYS A 222 -30.44 7.88 14.59
N MET A 223 -29.50 8.24 15.46
CA MET A 223 -29.69 8.15 16.93
C MET A 223 -30.79 9.09 17.44
N ALA A 224 -30.93 10.28 16.86
CA ALA A 224 -32.03 11.20 17.19
C ALA A 224 -33.40 10.62 16.79
N SER A 225 -33.50 9.97 15.63
CA SER A 225 -34.75 9.31 15.19
C SER A 225 -35.15 8.10 16.06
N ILE A 226 -34.16 7.39 16.60
CA ILE A 226 -34.31 6.21 17.47
C ILE A 226 -34.70 6.61 18.90
N ASN A 227 -34.25 7.78 19.36
CA ASN A 227 -34.45 8.26 20.74
C ASN A 227 -35.92 8.47 21.14
N ALA A 228 -36.84 8.52 20.17
CA ALA A 228 -38.25 8.79 20.42
C ALA A 228 -39.02 7.60 21.05
N ASN A 229 -38.57 6.34 20.92
CA ASN A 229 -39.48 5.18 21.11
C ASN A 229 -38.90 3.89 21.74
N ILE A 230 -37.81 3.93 22.53
CA ILE A 230 -37.18 2.67 23.03
C ILE A 230 -36.50 2.78 24.41
N GLY A 231 -36.40 1.65 25.10
CA GLY A 231 -35.83 1.53 26.45
C GLY A 231 -34.30 1.63 26.48
N ALA A 232 -33.71 1.80 27.66
CA ALA A 232 -32.26 2.04 27.83
C ALA A 232 -31.36 0.93 27.25
N VAL A 233 -31.80 -0.33 27.32
CA VAL A 233 -31.07 -1.49 26.79
C VAL A 233 -31.07 -1.49 25.25
N GLU A 234 -32.21 -1.18 24.64
CA GLU A 234 -32.38 -1.11 23.19
C GLU A 234 -31.63 0.09 22.61
N LYS A 235 -31.60 1.23 23.33
CA LYS A 235 -30.77 2.38 22.98
C LYS A 235 -29.29 2.03 22.91
N LYS A 236 -28.79 1.26 23.87
CA LYS A 236 -27.38 0.81 23.89
C LYS A 236 -27.06 -0.10 22.71
N LYS A 237 -27.97 -1.03 22.37
CA LYS A 237 -27.83 -1.95 21.24
C LYS A 237 -27.85 -1.20 19.90
N ALA A 238 -28.77 -0.26 19.74
CA ALA A 238 -28.86 0.60 18.56
C ALA A 238 -27.59 1.46 18.37
N ALA A 239 -27.08 2.06 19.45
CA ALA A 239 -25.84 2.83 19.41
C ALA A 239 -24.62 1.98 18.97
N CYS A 240 -24.54 0.72 19.41
CA CYS A 240 -23.47 -0.19 18.99
C CYS A 240 -23.56 -0.51 17.50
N ASN A 241 -24.74 -0.90 17.03
CA ASN A 241 -24.95 -1.28 15.62
C ASN A 241 -24.62 -0.12 14.67
N VAL A 242 -25.13 1.07 14.96
CA VAL A 242 -24.91 2.27 14.13
C VAL A 242 -23.43 2.70 14.15
N ARG A 243 -22.73 2.49 15.27
CA ARG A 243 -21.27 2.71 15.35
C ARG A 243 -20.49 1.69 14.53
N GLU A 244 -20.88 0.42 14.55
CA GLU A 244 -20.25 -0.64 13.77
C GLU A 244 -20.40 -0.42 12.27
N ILE A 245 -21.60 -0.02 11.81
CA ILE A 245 -21.86 0.35 10.41
C ILE A 245 -20.91 1.46 9.95
N ARG A 246 -20.77 2.52 10.77
CA ARG A 246 -19.82 3.59 10.48
C ARG A 246 -18.38 3.08 10.39
N MET A 247 -17.93 2.26 11.35
CA MET A 247 -16.56 1.75 11.34
C MET A 247 -16.31 0.87 10.13
N LYS A 248 -17.30 0.08 9.71
CA LYS A 248 -17.22 -0.76 8.52
C LYS A 248 -17.09 0.08 7.24
N ILE A 249 -17.98 1.06 7.02
CA ILE A 249 -17.90 1.94 5.85
C ILE A 249 -16.55 2.68 5.79
N LEU A 250 -16.05 3.19 6.92
CA LEU A 250 -14.73 3.82 7.00
C LEU A 250 -13.59 2.84 6.72
N SER A 251 -13.70 1.60 7.19
CA SER A 251 -12.71 0.55 6.92
C SER A 251 -12.69 0.21 5.43
N ASP A 252 -13.85 0.01 4.82
CA ASP A 252 -14.01 -0.40 3.42
C ASP A 252 -13.53 0.70 2.45
N LEU A 253 -13.73 1.97 2.82
CA LEU A 253 -13.16 3.11 2.07
C LEU A 253 -11.64 3.20 2.22
N LYS A 254 -11.09 2.91 3.41
CA LYS A 254 -9.63 2.93 3.67
C LYS A 254 -8.91 1.73 3.09
N SER A 255 -9.59 0.59 2.92
CA SER A 255 -9.06 -0.61 2.29
C SER A 255 -9.21 -0.57 0.76
N GLY A 256 -10.09 0.30 0.25
CA GLY A 256 -10.41 0.40 -1.17
C GLY A 256 -11.45 -0.62 -1.66
N GLU A 257 -12.10 -1.34 -0.74
CA GLU A 257 -13.23 -2.24 -1.05
C GLU A 257 -14.48 -1.44 -1.43
N LEU A 258 -14.66 -0.26 -0.83
CA LEU A 258 -15.67 0.71 -1.23
C LEU A 258 -14.98 1.88 -1.95
N VAL A 259 -15.45 2.21 -3.15
CA VAL A 259 -14.86 3.27 -4.00
C VAL A 259 -15.86 4.41 -4.14
N ILE A 260 -15.41 5.64 -3.85
CA ILE A 260 -16.21 6.85 -4.07
C ILE A 260 -16.27 7.10 -5.59
N PRO A 261 -17.47 7.27 -6.18
CA PRO A 261 -17.61 7.61 -7.60
C PRO A 261 -16.95 8.95 -7.96
N ALA A 262 -16.33 9.04 -9.14
CA ALA A 262 -15.55 10.21 -9.56
C ALA A 262 -16.40 11.49 -9.75
N ASP A 263 -17.69 11.35 -9.98
CA ASP A 263 -18.69 12.42 -10.09
C ASP A 263 -19.15 12.97 -8.72
N VAL A 264 -18.70 12.34 -7.63
CA VAL A 264 -19.08 12.63 -6.23
C VAL A 264 -17.91 13.26 -5.45
N GLU A 265 -16.70 13.28 -6.02
CA GLU A 265 -15.42 13.36 -5.30
C GLU A 265 -14.97 14.77 -4.85
N ASN A 266 -15.77 15.83 -5.05
CA ASN A 266 -15.26 17.19 -4.84
C ASN A 266 -16.30 18.20 -4.36
N VAL A 267 -16.67 18.13 -3.07
CA VAL A 267 -17.53 19.16 -2.47
C VAL A 267 -16.84 19.70 -1.22
N GLN A 268 -16.25 20.89 -1.31
CA GLN A 268 -15.89 21.67 -0.12
C GLN A 268 -17.14 21.82 0.77
N ASP A 269 -17.00 21.62 2.08
CA ASP A 269 -18.10 21.69 3.06
C ASP A 269 -19.26 20.70 2.84
N ALA A 270 -19.02 19.53 2.21
CA ALA A 270 -20.03 18.49 2.00
C ALA A 270 -20.80 18.09 3.28
N CYS A 271 -20.16 18.14 4.45
CA CYS A 271 -20.80 17.83 5.73
C CYS A 271 -21.87 18.83 6.16
N ARG A 272 -21.83 20.06 5.62
CA ARG A 272 -22.80 21.14 5.89
C ARG A 272 -23.94 21.14 4.89
N ASN A 273 -23.74 20.52 3.72
CA ASN A 273 -24.72 20.47 2.65
C ASN A 273 -25.30 19.06 2.51
N SER A 274 -26.49 18.83 3.08
CA SER A 274 -27.25 17.57 2.96
C SER A 274 -27.65 17.21 1.52
N SER A 275 -27.56 18.17 0.60
CA SER A 275 -27.84 17.99 -0.83
C SER A 275 -26.57 17.77 -1.65
N SER A 276 -25.39 17.73 -1.02
CA SER A 276 -24.15 17.40 -1.74
C SER A 276 -24.19 15.96 -2.24
N HIS A 277 -23.63 15.73 -3.44
CA HIS A 277 -23.58 14.39 -4.01
C HIS A 277 -22.87 13.39 -3.07
N LEU A 278 -21.84 13.84 -2.35
CA LEU A 278 -21.11 13.03 -1.37
C LEU A 278 -21.99 12.67 -0.17
N TYR A 279 -22.81 13.60 0.33
CA TYR A 279 -23.74 13.30 1.41
C TYR A 279 -24.82 12.31 1.00
N VAL A 280 -25.45 12.54 -0.15
CA VAL A 280 -26.54 11.68 -0.66
C VAL A 280 -26.03 10.27 -0.93
N TRP A 281 -24.85 10.13 -1.52
CA TRP A 281 -24.23 8.84 -1.76
C TRP A 281 -23.90 8.11 -0.45
N LEU A 282 -23.26 8.80 0.52
CA LEU A 282 -22.94 8.20 1.83
C LEU A 282 -24.20 7.84 2.62
N ASP A 283 -25.26 8.65 2.58
CA ASP A 283 -26.54 8.34 3.22
C ASP A 283 -27.18 7.07 2.62
N GLY A 284 -27.11 6.92 1.29
CA GLY A 284 -27.56 5.71 0.60
C GLY A 284 -26.80 4.45 1.04
N ILE A 285 -25.47 4.52 1.13
CA ILE A 285 -24.64 3.42 1.63
C ILE A 285 -24.90 3.16 3.13
N PHE A 286 -25.01 4.21 3.93
CA PHE A 286 -25.25 4.09 5.36
C PHE A 286 -26.59 3.42 5.67
N LYS A 287 -27.62 3.69 4.86
CA LYS A 287 -28.93 3.03 4.92
C LYS A 287 -28.95 1.61 4.36
N SER A 288 -28.07 1.25 3.43
CA SER A 288 -28.00 -0.13 2.92
C SER A 288 -27.27 -1.08 3.88
N TYR A 289 -26.45 -0.54 4.78
CA TYR A 289 -25.72 -1.30 5.80
C TYR A 289 -26.50 -1.53 7.11
N GLY A 290 -27.63 -0.87 7.33
CA GLY A 290 -28.39 -0.93 8.60
C GLY A 290 -29.88 -1.02 8.42
#